data_AF-A0ABD3GR56-F1
#
_entry.id   AF-A0ABD3GR56-F1
#
_cell.length_a   1.000
_cell.length_b   1.000
_cell.length_c   1.000
_cell.angle_alpha   90.00
_cell.angle_beta   90.00
_cell.angle_gamma   90.00
#
_symmetry.space_group_name_H-M   'P 1'
#
loop_
_entity.id
_entity.type
_entity.pdbx_description
1 polymer ?
#
loop_
_entity_poly.entity_id
_entity_poly.type
_entity_poly.pdbx_seq_one_letter_code
_entity_poly.pdbx_strand_id
1 'polypeptide(L)'
;MLKRKPTRLEFKEADDKEELEQARHRAASAAVPSAAAGSSGGSTGGGPTTPQGNVFRPKITLKLPSPEAHEKVASALSAFHEVTHMQENVFFDGANTELSSKRAVLRLRFYDGDGKCVVTFKGNAVIVDGISRGEELEEDIDVSLGRACVAEPWRLTTTGSNLLNKIVADYGCKDFVCLGGFRNVRNVFNWEGLKIELDETQYDFGTTYEVECESTDPERVRQLLGDFLKSRGIGYIYSTKSKFAVFRSGKLE
;
A
#
# COMPACT_ATOMS: atom_id res chain seq x y z
N MET A 1 26.25 22.76 5.30
CA MET A 1 24.96 22.47 4.63
C MET A 1 25.22 22.09 3.17
N LEU A 2 25.30 20.80 2.86
CA LEU A 2 25.44 20.35 1.46
C LEU A 2 24.06 20.15 0.84
N LYS A 3 23.73 20.96 -0.16
CA LYS A 3 22.53 20.82 -0.99
C LYS A 3 22.68 19.55 -1.84
N ARG A 4 21.91 18.50 -1.55
CA ARG A 4 21.81 17.30 -2.40
C ARG A 4 20.98 17.64 -3.64
N LYS A 5 21.52 17.35 -4.83
CA LYS A 5 20.81 17.50 -6.11
C LYS A 5 19.79 16.36 -6.28
N PRO A 6 18.57 16.60 -6.79
CA PRO A 6 17.66 15.53 -7.15
C PRO A 6 18.17 14.82 -8.41
N THR A 7 18.40 13.51 -8.35
CA THR A 7 18.56 12.66 -9.52
C THR A 7 17.17 12.36 -10.09
N ARG A 8 16.83 13.05 -11.18
CA ARG A 8 15.65 12.78 -12.00
C ARG A 8 15.89 11.46 -12.74
N LEU A 9 15.24 10.39 -12.28
CA LEU A 9 15.08 9.17 -13.06
C LEU A 9 13.86 9.36 -13.96
N GLU A 10 14.05 9.28 -15.26
CA GLU A 10 12.95 9.32 -16.24
C GLU A 10 12.26 7.96 -16.29
N PHE A 11 10.97 7.94 -15.95
CA PHE A 11 10.12 6.77 -16.16
C PHE A 11 9.74 6.70 -17.65
N LYS A 12 9.94 5.53 -18.28
CA LYS A 12 9.50 5.27 -19.64
C LYS A 12 7.98 5.07 -19.67
N GLU A 13 7.23 6.15 -19.89
CA GLU A 13 5.76 6.15 -19.99
C GLU A 13 5.21 5.29 -21.15
N ALA A 14 6.03 4.94 -22.14
CA ALA A 14 5.59 4.20 -23.33
C ALA A 14 5.44 2.69 -23.09
N ASP A 15 6.34 2.07 -22.32
CA ASP A 15 6.29 0.62 -22.01
C ASP A 15 5.14 0.33 -21.02
N ASP A 16 4.83 1.29 -20.13
CA ASP A 16 3.75 1.18 -19.16
C ASP A 16 2.36 1.10 -19.81
N LYS A 17 2.14 1.74 -20.98
CA LYS A 17 0.82 1.78 -21.61
C LYS A 17 0.43 0.43 -22.21
N GLU A 18 1.36 -0.25 -22.88
CA GLU A 18 1.14 -1.56 -23.48
C GLU A 18 0.99 -2.63 -22.39
N GLU A 19 1.78 -2.55 -21.31
CA GLU A 19 1.59 -3.41 -20.14
C GLU A 19 0.26 -3.15 -19.41
N LEU A 20 -0.19 -1.90 -19.30
CA LEU A 20 -1.50 -1.56 -18.70
C LEU A 20 -2.65 -2.17 -19.52
N GLU A 21 -2.53 -2.16 -20.84
CA GLU A 21 -3.50 -2.73 -21.76
C GLU A 21 -3.50 -4.26 -21.69
N GLN A 22 -2.32 -4.89 -21.58
CA GLN A 22 -2.21 -6.33 -21.33
C GLN A 22 -2.76 -6.73 -19.95
N ALA A 23 -2.54 -5.93 -18.91
CA ALA A 23 -3.10 -6.15 -17.58
C ALA A 23 -4.63 -6.03 -17.58
N ARG A 24 -5.20 -5.06 -18.32
CA ARG A 24 -6.64 -4.94 -18.56
C ARG A 24 -7.21 -6.18 -19.25
N HIS A 25 -6.53 -6.69 -20.27
CA HIS A 25 -6.96 -7.91 -20.97
C HIS A 25 -6.93 -9.16 -20.08
N ARG A 26 -5.90 -9.31 -19.24
CA ARG A 26 -5.81 -10.43 -18.26
C ARG A 26 -6.90 -10.36 -17.19
N ALA A 27 -7.21 -9.15 -16.70
CA ALA A 27 -8.28 -8.96 -15.73
C ALA A 27 -9.67 -9.28 -16.30
N ALA A 28 -9.92 -8.92 -17.58
CA ALA A 28 -11.18 -9.22 -18.25
C ALA A 28 -11.38 -10.72 -18.56
N SER A 29 -10.29 -11.46 -18.81
CA SER A 29 -10.34 -12.89 -19.14
C SER A 29 -10.45 -13.81 -17.92
N ALA A 30 -10.11 -13.33 -16.72
CA ALA A 30 -10.33 -14.05 -15.46
C ALA A 30 -11.80 -14.03 -14.98
N ALA A 31 -12.69 -13.28 -15.63
CA ALA A 31 -14.07 -13.05 -15.19
C ALA A 31 -15.12 -14.00 -15.82
N VAL A 32 -14.71 -15.05 -16.54
CA VAL A 32 -15.65 -16.02 -17.14
C VAL A 32 -15.69 -17.30 -16.30
N PRO A 33 -16.78 -17.59 -15.58
CA PRO A 33 -16.92 -18.88 -14.89
C PRO A 33 -17.23 -19.99 -15.90
N SER A 34 -16.34 -20.98 -15.98
CA SER A 34 -16.61 -22.26 -16.64
C SER A 34 -17.60 -23.06 -15.78
N ALA A 35 -18.73 -23.43 -16.37
CA ALA A 35 -19.77 -24.24 -15.75
C ALA A 35 -19.62 -25.73 -16.10
N ALA A 36 -20.09 -26.59 -15.18
CA ALA A 36 -20.36 -28.03 -15.25
C ALA A 36 -19.14 -28.97 -15.05
N ALA A 37 -19.21 -30.12 -14.36
CA ALA A 37 -20.29 -30.91 -13.74
C ALA A 37 -19.68 -31.82 -12.64
N GLY A 38 -20.50 -32.29 -11.69
CA GLY A 38 -20.06 -32.99 -10.48
C GLY A 38 -19.93 -34.52 -10.55
N SER A 39 -19.50 -35.11 -9.43
CA SER A 39 -19.94 -36.41 -8.92
C SER A 39 -19.29 -36.73 -7.56
N SER A 40 -20.08 -37.37 -6.71
CA SER A 40 -19.95 -37.92 -5.35
C SER A 40 -18.66 -38.68 -4.95
N GLY A 41 -18.38 -38.69 -3.64
CA GLY A 41 -17.54 -39.70 -2.96
C GLY A 41 -17.01 -39.24 -1.59
N GLY A 42 -17.32 -39.96 -0.51
CA GLY A 42 -17.09 -39.51 0.88
C GLY A 42 -15.79 -39.94 1.58
N SER A 43 -15.79 -39.69 2.89
CA SER A 43 -14.95 -40.24 3.98
C SER A 43 -13.69 -39.49 4.45
N THR A 44 -13.78 -39.04 5.71
CA THR A 44 -12.80 -39.10 6.83
C THR A 44 -11.33 -38.71 6.60
N GLY A 45 -10.87 -37.70 7.35
CA GLY A 45 -9.45 -37.55 7.67
C GLY A 45 -9.13 -36.17 8.23
N GLY A 46 -8.98 -36.07 9.55
CA GLY A 46 -8.38 -34.91 10.20
C GLY A 46 -6.93 -34.76 9.72
N GLY A 47 -6.69 -33.74 8.91
CA GLY A 47 -5.37 -33.31 8.44
C GLY A 47 -5.05 -31.93 9.03
N PRO A 48 -3.75 -31.62 9.21
CA PRO A 48 -3.29 -30.47 9.96
C PRO A 48 -3.78 -29.18 9.31
N THR A 49 -4.22 -28.23 10.13
CA THR A 49 -4.53 -26.87 9.72
C THR A 49 -3.33 -26.27 9.00
N THR A 50 -3.43 -26.21 7.67
CA THR A 50 -2.55 -25.42 6.82
C THR A 50 -2.52 -23.99 7.38
N PRO A 51 -1.34 -23.35 7.50
CA PRO A 51 -1.31 -21.92 7.80
C PRO A 51 -2.17 -21.24 6.73
N GLN A 52 -3.15 -20.44 7.15
CA GLN A 52 -3.91 -19.61 6.22
C GLN A 52 -2.88 -18.74 5.50
N GLY A 53 -2.55 -19.11 4.26
CA GLY A 53 -1.66 -18.33 3.42
C GLY A 53 -2.22 -16.92 3.36
N ASN A 54 -1.36 -15.91 3.47
CA ASN A 54 -1.74 -14.51 3.32
C ASN A 54 -2.55 -14.35 2.04
N VAL A 55 -3.88 -14.31 2.18
CA VAL A 55 -4.77 -14.04 1.05
C VAL A 55 -4.56 -12.56 0.77
N PHE A 56 -3.85 -12.26 -0.31
CA PHE A 56 -3.72 -10.89 -0.77
C PHE A 56 -5.12 -10.27 -0.92
N ARG A 57 -5.36 -9.14 -0.25
CA ARG A 57 -6.61 -8.40 -0.35
C ARG A 57 -6.38 -7.15 -1.20
N PRO A 58 -7.01 -7.06 -2.38
CA PRO A 58 -6.97 -5.82 -3.15
C PRO A 58 -7.44 -4.63 -2.33
N LYS A 59 -6.83 -3.48 -2.59
CA LYS A 59 -7.09 -2.25 -1.87
C LYS A 59 -7.77 -1.22 -2.77
N ILE A 60 -8.93 -0.74 -2.36
CA ILE A 60 -9.60 0.38 -3.00
C ILE A 60 -8.99 1.67 -2.44
N THR A 61 -8.71 2.64 -3.30
CA THR A 61 -8.23 3.98 -2.94
C THR A 61 -8.95 5.04 -3.78
N LEU A 62 -9.67 5.94 -3.10
CA LEU A 62 -10.36 7.09 -3.67
C LEU A 62 -9.69 8.38 -3.15
N LYS A 63 -9.26 9.27 -4.03
CA LYS A 63 -8.67 10.56 -3.65
C LYS A 63 -9.75 11.61 -3.46
N LEU A 64 -9.71 12.30 -2.32
CA LEU A 64 -10.59 13.40 -1.98
C LEU A 64 -9.95 14.74 -2.43
N PRO A 65 -10.76 15.71 -2.87
CA PRO A 65 -10.26 16.94 -3.50
C PRO A 65 -9.69 17.96 -2.51
N SER A 66 -10.08 17.90 -1.23
CA SER A 66 -9.79 18.97 -0.28
C SER A 66 -9.87 18.53 1.20
N PRO A 67 -9.31 19.32 2.12
CA PRO A 67 -9.46 19.09 3.56
C PRO A 67 -10.93 19.09 4.01
N GLU A 68 -11.77 19.94 3.43
CA GLU A 68 -13.21 20.02 3.78
C GLU A 68 -13.95 18.74 3.35
N ALA A 69 -13.58 18.16 2.20
CA ALA A 69 -14.11 16.86 1.78
C ALA A 69 -13.69 15.75 2.77
N HIS A 70 -12.42 15.76 3.19
CA HIS A 70 -11.91 14.83 4.20
C HIS A 70 -12.64 14.96 5.55
N GLU A 71 -12.81 16.18 6.05
CA GLU A 71 -13.54 16.46 7.29
C GLU A 71 -15.01 16.01 7.20
N LYS A 72 -15.64 16.18 6.04
CA LYS A 72 -17.01 15.73 5.81
C LYS A 72 -17.13 14.21 5.86
N VAL A 73 -16.15 13.47 5.33
CA VAL A 73 -16.09 12.00 5.49
C VAL A 73 -15.89 11.62 6.94
N ALA A 74 -14.92 12.23 7.63
CA ALA A 74 -14.66 11.96 9.05
C ALA A 74 -15.90 12.19 9.92
N SER A 75 -16.59 13.31 9.70
CA SER A 75 -17.83 13.65 10.40
C SER A 75 -18.94 12.63 10.12
N ALA A 76 -19.07 12.21 8.85
CA ALA A 76 -20.06 11.23 8.43
C ALA A 76 -19.84 9.84 9.03
N LEU A 77 -18.59 9.47 9.30
CA LEU A 77 -18.20 8.18 9.85
C LEU A 77 -17.90 8.22 11.35
N SER A 78 -18.04 9.37 12.01
CA SER A 78 -17.64 9.58 13.41
C SER A 78 -18.17 8.55 14.41
N ALA A 79 -19.43 8.10 14.25
CA ALA A 79 -20.05 7.08 15.09
C ALA A 79 -19.41 5.68 14.97
N PHE A 80 -18.58 5.47 13.94
CA PHE A 80 -17.92 4.21 13.61
C PHE A 80 -16.41 4.27 13.83
N HIS A 81 -15.89 5.34 14.44
CA HIS A 81 -14.47 5.51 14.68
C HIS A 81 -13.93 4.42 15.60
N GLU A 82 -12.85 3.78 15.18
CA GLU A 82 -12.13 2.79 16.01
C GLU A 82 -10.87 3.39 16.62
N VAL A 83 -10.02 4.00 15.78
CA VAL A 83 -8.69 4.47 16.19
C VAL A 83 -8.14 5.49 15.21
N THR A 84 -7.27 6.36 15.70
CA THR A 84 -6.44 7.25 14.87
C THR A 84 -4.98 6.89 15.08
N HIS A 85 -4.25 6.67 13.98
CA HIS A 85 -2.82 6.40 13.98
C HIS A 85 -2.02 7.55 13.37
N MET A 86 -0.95 7.94 14.05
CA MET A 86 0.08 8.83 13.50
C MET A 86 1.17 7.97 12.88
N GLN A 87 1.35 8.04 11.56
CA GLN A 87 2.29 7.19 10.83
C GLN A 87 3.45 8.00 10.26
N GLU A 88 4.67 7.53 10.47
CA GLU A 88 5.85 7.99 9.75
C GLU A 88 6.29 6.86 8.79
N ASN A 89 6.29 7.14 7.48
CA ASN A 89 6.64 6.17 6.45
C ASN A 89 8.03 6.51 5.90
N VAL A 90 9.02 5.67 6.14
CA VAL A 90 10.40 5.83 5.64
C VAL A 90 10.71 4.72 4.64
N PHE A 91 11.25 5.08 3.48
CA PHE A 91 11.45 4.16 2.36
C PHE A 91 12.93 3.91 2.09
N PHE A 92 13.21 2.71 1.59
CA PHE A 92 14.55 2.25 1.28
C PHE A 92 14.58 1.59 -0.09
N ASP A 93 15.74 1.66 -0.72
CA ASP A 93 16.08 0.88 -1.92
C ASP A 93 17.51 0.37 -1.78
N GLY A 94 17.84 -0.66 -2.55
CA GLY A 94 19.23 -1.06 -2.68
C GLY A 94 20.05 0.08 -3.30
N ALA A 95 21.34 0.11 -2.97
CA ALA A 95 22.24 1.18 -3.41
C ALA A 95 22.33 1.34 -4.94
N ASN A 96 21.95 0.30 -5.71
CA ASN A 96 21.91 0.29 -7.17
C ASN A 96 20.48 0.15 -7.71
N THR A 97 19.46 0.61 -6.97
CA THR A 97 18.04 0.58 -7.37
C THR A 97 17.48 -0.83 -7.58
N GLU A 98 18.00 -1.81 -6.83
CA GLU A 98 17.67 -3.23 -6.98
C GLU A 98 16.17 -3.51 -6.75
N LEU A 99 15.51 -2.78 -5.85
CA LEU A 99 14.07 -2.95 -5.60
C LEU A 99 13.25 -2.21 -6.66
N SER A 100 13.51 -0.92 -6.86
CA SER A 100 12.69 -0.11 -7.77
C SER A 100 12.78 -0.57 -9.23
N SER A 101 13.93 -1.07 -9.68
CA SER A 101 14.09 -1.68 -11.02
C SER A 101 13.22 -2.92 -11.24
N LYS A 102 12.74 -3.55 -10.16
CA LYS A 102 11.84 -4.71 -10.16
C LYS A 102 10.48 -4.37 -9.57
N ARG A 103 10.08 -3.10 -9.60
CA ARG A 103 8.77 -2.61 -9.12
C ARG A 103 8.47 -3.03 -7.67
N ALA A 104 9.51 -3.06 -6.83
CA ALA A 104 9.41 -3.37 -5.42
C ALA A 104 9.67 -2.13 -4.55
N VAL A 105 9.01 -2.08 -3.40
CA VAL A 105 9.09 -1.00 -2.43
C VAL A 105 9.31 -1.60 -1.05
N LEU A 106 10.39 -1.16 -0.39
CA LEU A 106 10.65 -1.46 1.01
C LEU A 106 10.35 -0.21 1.85
N ARG A 107 9.58 -0.40 2.91
CA ARG A 107 9.18 0.66 3.84
C ARG A 107 9.35 0.21 5.28
N LEU A 108 9.88 1.09 6.12
CA LEU A 108 9.69 1.04 7.56
C LEU A 108 8.61 2.05 7.93
N ARG A 109 7.59 1.60 8.66
CA ARG A 109 6.53 2.46 9.16
C ARG A 109 6.58 2.50 10.68
N PHE A 110 6.70 3.70 11.24
CA PHE A 110 6.59 3.95 12.67
C PHE A 110 5.20 4.46 12.99
N TYR A 111 4.61 3.95 14.07
CA TYR A 111 3.29 4.35 14.56
C TYR A 111 3.42 5.09 15.88
N ASP A 112 2.62 6.15 16.00
CA ASP A 112 2.36 6.89 17.22
C ASP A 112 3.66 7.35 17.89
N GLY A 113 4.54 7.92 17.06
CA GLY A 113 5.92 8.21 17.39
C GLY A 113 6.77 6.96 17.20
N ASP A 114 7.00 6.23 18.29
CA ASP A 114 7.85 5.05 18.39
C ASP A 114 7.15 3.91 19.14
N GLY A 115 5.81 3.87 19.09
CA GLY A 115 5.02 2.82 19.75
C GLY A 115 5.08 1.47 19.03
N LYS A 116 5.25 1.48 17.70
CA LYS A 116 5.38 0.28 16.87
C LYS A 116 6.17 0.58 15.61
N CYS A 117 6.97 -0.40 15.14
CA CYS A 117 7.61 -0.35 13.83
C CYS A 117 7.22 -1.59 13.00
N VAL A 118 6.83 -1.37 11.75
CA VAL A 118 6.46 -2.42 10.79
C VAL A 118 7.36 -2.27 9.58
N VAL A 119 8.06 -3.34 9.21
CA VAL A 119 8.66 -3.44 7.87
C VAL A 119 7.60 -3.96 6.91
N THR A 120 7.40 -3.23 5.82
CA THR A 120 6.49 -3.61 4.73
C THR A 120 7.31 -3.75 3.46
N PHE A 121 7.13 -4.88 2.78
CA PHE A 121 7.54 -5.08 1.40
C PHE A 121 6.30 -5.08 0.51
N LYS A 122 6.33 -4.30 -0.57
CA LYS A 122 5.33 -4.37 -1.64
C LYS A 122 6.01 -4.67 -2.97
N GLY A 123 5.56 -5.72 -3.64
CA GLY A 123 6.09 -6.16 -4.93
C GLY A 123 5.02 -6.14 -6.02
N ASN A 124 5.41 -5.81 -7.26
CA ASN A 124 4.57 -5.96 -8.45
C ASN A 124 3.19 -5.26 -8.35
N ALA A 125 3.14 -4.13 -7.64
CA ALA A 125 1.89 -3.40 -7.46
C ALA A 125 1.38 -2.83 -8.81
N VAL A 126 0.09 -3.03 -9.07
CA VAL A 126 -0.66 -2.49 -10.20
C VAL A 126 -1.89 -1.78 -9.65
N ILE A 127 -2.15 -0.55 -10.10
CA ILE A 127 -3.33 0.23 -9.71
C ILE A 127 -4.12 0.51 -10.98
N VAL A 128 -5.36 0.03 -11.03
CA VAL A 128 -6.28 0.29 -12.14
C VAL A 128 -7.63 0.67 -11.54
N ASP A 129 -8.15 1.82 -11.97
CA ASP A 129 -9.45 2.35 -11.57
C ASP A 129 -9.65 2.35 -10.03
N GLY A 130 -8.61 2.77 -9.31
CA GLY A 130 -8.64 2.92 -7.85
C GLY A 130 -8.51 1.61 -7.09
N ILE A 131 -8.21 0.49 -7.76
CA ILE A 131 -7.99 -0.80 -7.10
C ILE A 131 -6.53 -1.22 -7.28
N SER A 132 -5.81 -1.27 -6.16
CA SER A 132 -4.44 -1.75 -6.06
C SER A 132 -4.39 -3.27 -5.86
N ARG A 133 -3.55 -3.93 -6.65
CA ARG A 133 -3.24 -5.37 -6.56
C ARG A 133 -1.73 -5.56 -6.55
N GLY A 134 -1.19 -6.50 -5.77
CA GLY A 134 0.24 -6.74 -5.68
C GLY A 134 0.60 -7.79 -4.64
N GLU A 135 1.89 -7.99 -4.41
CA GLU A 135 2.37 -8.73 -3.25
C GLU A 135 2.57 -7.76 -2.10
N GLU A 136 2.14 -8.14 -0.89
CA GLU A 136 2.41 -7.40 0.33
C GLU A 136 2.80 -8.37 1.44
N LEU A 137 3.95 -8.12 2.03
CA LEU A 137 4.47 -8.85 3.18
C LEU A 137 4.80 -7.84 4.27
N GLU A 138 4.40 -8.14 5.49
CA GLU A 138 4.66 -7.30 6.65
C GLU A 138 5.22 -8.12 7.79
N GLU A 139 6.15 -7.52 8.53
CA GLU A 139 6.72 -8.08 9.75
C GLU A 139 6.86 -6.94 10.78
N ASP A 140 6.42 -7.19 12.01
CA ASP A 140 6.69 -6.29 13.12
C ASP A 140 8.16 -6.41 13.51
N ILE A 141 8.86 -5.29 13.68
CA ILE A 141 10.25 -5.27 14.12
C ILE A 141 10.42 -4.38 15.35
N ASP A 142 11.50 -4.61 16.09
CA ASP A 142 11.87 -3.74 17.19
C ASP A 142 12.07 -2.29 16.71
N VAL A 143 11.50 -1.34 17.44
CA VAL A 143 11.52 0.08 17.05
C VAL A 143 12.93 0.64 17.08
N SER A 144 13.76 0.25 18.04
CA SER A 144 15.15 0.70 18.13
C SER A 144 15.98 0.19 16.95
N LEU A 145 15.74 -1.06 16.52
CA LEU A 145 16.30 -1.60 15.28
C LEU A 145 15.84 -0.79 14.06
N GLY A 146 14.53 -0.53 13.94
CA GLY A 146 13.98 0.28 12.85
C GLY A 146 14.63 1.67 12.77
N ARG A 147 14.76 2.37 13.89
CA ARG A 147 15.42 3.68 13.97
C ARG A 147 16.91 3.60 13.65
N ALA A 148 17.61 2.56 14.12
CA ALA A 148 19.00 2.31 13.76
C ALA A 148 19.16 2.12 12.24
N CYS A 149 18.25 1.38 11.59
CA CYS A 149 18.25 1.22 10.13
C CYS A 149 17.97 2.53 9.39
N VAL A 150 17.13 3.43 9.92
CA VAL A 150 16.93 4.77 9.33
C VAL A 150 18.22 5.60 9.41
N ALA A 151 18.90 5.59 10.56
CA ALA A 151 20.16 6.32 10.75
C ALA A 151 21.32 5.72 9.94
N GLU A 152 21.35 4.40 9.82
CA GLU A 152 22.42 3.62 9.22
C GLU A 152 21.83 2.51 8.32
N PRO A 153 21.45 2.83 7.07
CA PRO A 153 20.73 1.91 6.18
C PRO A 153 21.40 0.57 5.91
N TRP A 154 22.74 0.51 5.97
CA TRP A 154 23.49 -0.74 5.83
C TRP A 154 23.04 -1.82 6.83
N ARG A 155 22.52 -1.43 7.99
CA ARG A 155 22.00 -2.35 9.02
C ARG A 155 20.87 -3.23 8.51
N LEU A 156 20.10 -2.80 7.50
CA LEU A 156 19.03 -3.59 6.88
C LEU A 156 19.53 -4.95 6.35
N THR A 157 20.81 -5.06 6.00
CA THR A 157 21.44 -6.31 5.52
C THR A 157 21.87 -7.27 6.62
N THR A 158 21.87 -6.84 7.87
CA THR A 158 22.42 -7.59 9.02
C THR A 158 21.42 -7.78 10.15
N THR A 159 20.13 -7.59 9.86
CA THR A 159 19.06 -7.70 10.86
C THR A 159 18.68 -9.15 11.15
N GLY A 160 18.02 -9.38 12.29
CA GLY A 160 17.36 -10.64 12.60
C GLY A 160 15.96 -10.82 11.97
N SER A 161 15.48 -9.86 11.16
CA SER A 161 14.14 -9.93 10.55
C SER A 161 14.12 -10.95 9.41
N ASN A 162 13.10 -11.81 9.41
CA ASN A 162 12.96 -12.84 8.38
C ASN A 162 12.64 -12.22 7.02
N LEU A 163 11.76 -11.22 6.99
CA LEU A 163 11.37 -10.51 5.78
C LEU A 163 12.54 -9.74 5.18
N LEU A 164 13.30 -9.00 5.98
CA LEU A 164 14.47 -8.27 5.48
C LEU A 164 15.53 -9.22 4.91
N ASN A 165 15.82 -10.32 5.61
CA ASN A 165 16.76 -11.33 5.12
C ASN A 165 16.29 -11.97 3.81
N LYS A 166 14.98 -12.22 3.68
CA LYS A 166 14.38 -12.70 2.42
C LYS A 166 14.55 -11.67 1.29
N ILE A 167 14.27 -10.39 1.53
CA ILE A 167 14.41 -9.33 0.52
C ILE A 167 15.87 -9.20 0.06
N VAL A 168 16.81 -9.20 1.01
CA VAL A 168 18.25 -9.17 0.71
C VAL A 168 18.66 -10.32 -0.20
N ALA A 169 18.22 -11.53 0.12
CA ALA A 169 18.52 -12.72 -0.67
C ALA A 169 17.86 -12.69 -2.06
N ASP A 170 16.55 -12.41 -2.14
CA ASP A 170 15.76 -12.46 -3.37
C ASP A 170 16.15 -11.35 -4.37
N TYR A 171 16.48 -10.16 -3.85
CA TYR A 171 16.80 -9.00 -4.68
C TYR A 171 18.29 -8.76 -4.85
N GLY A 172 19.14 -9.45 -4.07
CA GLY A 172 20.60 -9.33 -4.14
C GLY A 172 21.12 -8.01 -3.59
N CYS A 173 20.40 -7.38 -2.66
CA CYS A 173 20.76 -6.09 -2.08
C CYS A 173 21.97 -6.23 -1.16
N LYS A 174 23.12 -5.67 -1.56
CA LYS A 174 24.35 -5.70 -0.76
C LYS A 174 24.47 -4.53 0.22
N ASP A 175 23.78 -3.43 -0.08
CA ASP A 175 23.70 -2.23 0.76
C ASP A 175 22.39 -1.50 0.42
N PHE A 176 21.96 -0.61 1.31
CA PHE A 176 20.72 0.16 1.17
C PHE A 176 20.97 1.65 1.26
N VAL A 177 20.07 2.41 0.67
CA VAL A 177 19.97 3.86 0.86
C VAL A 177 18.60 4.20 1.43
N CYS A 178 18.56 5.16 2.36
CA CYS A 178 17.32 5.77 2.82
C CYS A 178 16.86 6.80 1.80
N LEU A 179 15.66 6.63 1.27
CA LEU A 179 15.04 7.52 0.29
C LEU A 179 14.34 8.72 0.95
N GLY A 180 14.24 8.73 2.28
CA GLY A 180 13.38 9.64 3.03
C GLY A 180 11.95 9.11 3.15
N GLY A 181 11.01 9.99 3.47
CA GLY A 181 9.68 9.58 3.86
C GLY A 181 8.66 10.71 3.94
N PHE A 182 7.48 10.36 4.43
CA PHE A 182 6.38 11.29 4.66
C PHE A 182 5.55 10.85 5.87
N ARG A 183 4.73 11.76 6.39
CA ARG A 183 3.81 11.48 7.50
C ARG A 183 2.41 11.21 6.98
N ASN A 184 1.64 10.42 7.71
CA ASN A 184 0.24 10.15 7.41
C ASN A 184 -0.56 10.05 8.70
N VAL A 185 -1.65 10.80 8.80
CA VAL A 185 -2.66 10.60 9.85
C VAL A 185 -3.73 9.68 9.28
N ARG A 186 -3.98 8.55 9.93
CA ARG A 186 -4.99 7.58 9.51
C ARG A 186 -6.08 7.46 10.55
N ASN A 187 -7.30 7.82 10.18
CA ASN A 187 -8.49 7.46 10.95
C ASN A 187 -9.04 6.14 10.43
N VAL A 188 -9.29 5.19 11.34
CA VAL A 188 -9.86 3.89 11.01
C VAL A 188 -11.29 3.85 11.51
N PHE A 189 -12.20 3.42 10.65
CA PHE A 189 -13.62 3.29 10.95
C PHE A 189 -14.10 1.88 10.62
N ASN A 190 -15.05 1.38 11.40
CA ASN A 190 -15.75 0.12 11.16
C ASN A 190 -17.18 0.38 10.71
N TRP A 191 -17.33 0.48 9.40
CA TRP A 191 -18.58 0.90 8.78
C TRP A 191 -19.09 -0.22 7.88
N GLU A 192 -20.30 -0.71 8.16
CA GLU A 192 -20.93 -1.83 7.44
C GLU A 192 -20.07 -3.12 7.39
N GLY A 193 -19.31 -3.37 8.45
CA GLY A 193 -18.39 -4.51 8.54
C GLY A 193 -17.13 -4.35 7.67
N LEU A 194 -16.89 -3.16 7.12
CA LEU A 194 -15.70 -2.80 6.37
C LEU A 194 -14.78 -1.94 7.23
N LYS A 195 -13.47 -2.17 7.10
CA LYS A 195 -12.44 -1.32 7.69
C LYS A 195 -12.10 -0.19 6.71
N ILE A 196 -12.65 0.99 6.99
CA ILE A 196 -12.40 2.19 6.19
C ILE A 196 -11.22 2.94 6.79
N GLU A 197 -10.22 3.22 5.96
CA GLU A 197 -9.05 4.01 6.33
C GLU A 197 -9.17 5.38 5.66
N LEU A 198 -9.31 6.44 6.45
CA LEU A 198 -9.30 7.81 5.98
C LEU A 198 -7.94 8.43 6.26
N ASP A 199 -7.22 8.75 5.20
CA ASP A 199 -5.85 9.21 5.23
C ASP A 199 -5.73 10.70 4.95
N GLU A 200 -4.91 11.36 5.76
CA GLU A 200 -4.31 12.66 5.51
C GLU A 200 -2.79 12.47 5.40
N THR A 201 -2.28 12.49 4.17
CA THR A 201 -0.84 12.27 3.89
C THR A 201 -0.13 13.60 3.69
N GLN A 202 0.89 13.84 4.50
CA GLN A 202 1.65 15.08 4.57
C GLN A 202 3.04 14.87 3.96
N TYR A 203 3.24 15.41 2.76
CA TYR A 203 4.55 15.49 2.09
C TYR A 203 5.16 16.89 2.29
N ASP A 204 6.46 17.04 2.02
CA ASP A 204 7.13 18.35 2.06
C ASP A 204 6.55 19.35 1.03
N PHE A 205 5.91 18.85 -0.02
CA PHE A 205 5.35 19.63 -1.13
C PHE A 205 3.81 19.74 -1.07
N GLY A 206 3.18 19.33 0.04
CA GLY A 206 1.76 19.52 0.30
C GLY A 206 1.06 18.27 0.84
N THR A 207 -0.27 18.36 0.98
CA THR A 207 -1.09 17.34 1.63
C THR A 207 -2.08 16.72 0.65
N THR A 208 -2.26 15.40 0.72
CA THR A 208 -3.31 14.67 -0.02
C THR A 208 -4.24 13.93 0.93
N TYR A 209 -5.46 13.69 0.47
CA TYR A 209 -6.51 13.05 1.25
C TYR A 209 -7.07 11.85 0.50
N GLU A 210 -7.16 10.70 1.15
CA GLU A 210 -7.61 9.45 0.51
C GLU A 210 -8.54 8.64 1.43
N VAL A 211 -9.53 7.98 0.83
CA VAL A 211 -10.32 6.93 1.48
C VAL A 211 -9.85 5.60 0.93
N GLU A 212 -9.43 4.70 1.82
CA GLU A 212 -9.00 3.37 1.46
C GLU A 212 -9.83 2.27 2.14
N CYS A 213 -9.95 1.13 1.49
CA CYS A 213 -10.52 -0.08 2.09
C CYS A 213 -9.89 -1.31 1.44
N GLU A 214 -9.48 -2.28 2.25
CA GLU A 214 -9.06 -3.59 1.73
C GLU A 214 -10.25 -4.54 1.71
N SER A 215 -10.43 -5.29 0.62
CA SER A 215 -11.58 -6.17 0.45
C SER A 215 -11.27 -7.35 -0.47
N THR A 216 -11.91 -8.49 -0.19
CA THR A 216 -11.95 -9.65 -1.11
C THR A 216 -12.95 -9.45 -2.24
N ASP A 217 -13.79 -8.42 -2.17
CA ASP A 217 -14.77 -8.02 -3.18
C ASP A 217 -14.58 -6.52 -3.49
N PRO A 218 -13.50 -6.16 -4.21
CA PRO A 218 -13.07 -4.78 -4.32
C PRO A 218 -13.94 -3.95 -5.27
N GLU A 219 -14.53 -4.55 -6.30
CA GLU A 219 -15.43 -3.86 -7.21
C GLU A 219 -16.71 -3.41 -6.51
N ARG A 220 -17.34 -4.29 -5.72
CA ARG A 220 -18.53 -3.93 -4.93
C ARG A 220 -18.22 -2.87 -3.89
N VAL A 221 -17.12 -3.02 -3.15
CA VAL A 221 -16.72 -2.06 -2.12
C VAL A 221 -16.35 -0.71 -2.73
N ARG A 222 -15.68 -0.68 -3.88
CA ARG A 222 -15.40 0.57 -4.60
C ARG A 222 -16.69 1.29 -4.99
N GLN A 223 -17.68 0.56 -5.50
CA GLN A 223 -18.98 1.14 -5.83
C GLN A 223 -19.69 1.68 -4.59
N LEU A 224 -19.73 0.91 -3.51
CA LEU A 224 -20.32 1.31 -2.23
C LEU A 224 -19.70 2.59 -1.67
N LEU A 225 -18.36 2.68 -1.65
CA LEU A 225 -17.65 3.89 -1.22
C LEU A 225 -17.93 5.07 -2.14
N GLY A 226 -17.95 4.84 -3.45
CA GLY A 226 -18.29 5.87 -4.43
C GLY A 226 -19.70 6.44 -4.23
N ASP A 227 -20.68 5.57 -3.99
CA ASP A 227 -22.07 5.96 -3.76
C ASP A 227 -22.25 6.65 -2.41
N PHE A 228 -21.54 6.19 -1.37
CA PHE A 228 -21.46 6.89 -0.09
C PHE A 228 -20.98 8.33 -0.26
N LEU A 229 -19.84 8.54 -0.95
CA LEU A 229 -19.29 9.88 -1.18
C LEU A 229 -20.24 10.76 -2.00
N LYS A 230 -20.83 10.22 -3.08
CA LYS A 230 -21.81 10.95 -3.92
C LYS A 230 -23.06 11.35 -3.13
N SER A 231 -23.59 10.46 -2.29
CA SER A 231 -24.78 10.75 -1.47
C SER A 231 -24.55 11.92 -0.50
N ARG A 232 -23.29 12.20 -0.16
CA ARG A 232 -22.87 13.34 0.67
C ARG A 232 -22.39 14.54 -0.15
N GLY A 233 -22.51 14.51 -1.48
CA GLY A 233 -22.04 15.57 -2.36
C GLY A 233 -20.53 15.77 -2.28
N ILE A 234 -19.77 14.70 -2.07
CA ILE A 234 -18.30 14.71 -2.03
C ILE A 234 -17.80 14.21 -3.38
N GLY A 235 -17.10 15.08 -4.11
CA GLY A 235 -16.37 14.68 -5.31
C GLY A 235 -15.17 13.79 -4.95
N TYR A 236 -14.79 12.89 -5.84
CA TYR A 236 -13.60 12.06 -5.70
C TYR A 236 -13.07 11.64 -7.07
N ILE A 237 -11.81 11.22 -7.11
CA ILE A 237 -11.24 10.51 -8.25
C ILE A 237 -10.66 9.17 -7.82
N TYR A 238 -10.56 8.22 -8.74
CA TYR A 238 -9.83 6.99 -8.50
C TYR A 238 -8.33 7.27 -8.44
N SER A 239 -7.65 6.85 -7.37
CA SER A 239 -6.19 6.98 -7.32
C SER A 239 -5.56 6.09 -8.38
N THR A 240 -4.67 6.66 -9.20
CA THR A 240 -3.89 5.94 -10.23
C THR A 240 -2.44 5.73 -9.79
N LYS A 241 -2.02 6.37 -8.70
CA LYS A 241 -0.68 6.30 -8.13
C LYS A 241 -0.74 5.98 -6.64
N SER A 242 0.27 5.29 -6.15
CA SER A 242 0.44 5.08 -4.72
C SER A 242 1.02 6.33 -4.05
N LYS A 243 0.83 6.45 -2.73
CA LYS A 243 1.47 7.50 -1.92
C LYS A 243 2.99 7.54 -2.09
N PHE A 244 3.64 6.36 -2.25
CA PHE A 244 5.07 6.29 -2.55
C PHE A 244 5.42 6.86 -3.93
N ALA A 245 4.62 6.57 -4.96
CA ALA A 245 4.84 7.14 -6.29
C ALA A 245 4.67 8.67 -6.29
N VAL A 246 3.68 9.19 -5.56
CA VAL A 246 3.51 10.63 -5.34
C VAL A 246 4.74 11.22 -4.63
N PHE A 247 5.18 10.62 -3.52
CA PHE A 247 6.39 11.02 -2.80
C PHE A 247 7.62 11.11 -3.72
N ARG A 248 7.87 10.07 -4.53
CA ARG A 248 9.02 10.02 -5.44
C ARG A 248 8.92 11.04 -6.57
N SER A 249 7.71 11.44 -6.98
CA SER A 249 7.51 12.45 -8.02
C SER A 249 7.83 13.88 -7.55
N GLY A 250 7.79 14.14 -6.24
CA GLY A 250 8.09 15.46 -5.66
C GLY A 250 7.03 16.53 -5.93
N LYS A 251 5.82 16.16 -6.36
CA LYS A 251 4.73 17.09 -6.66
C LYS A 251 3.36 16.48 -6.38
N LEU A 252 2.39 17.34 -6.09
CA LEU A 252 0.98 16.95 -6.06
C LEU A 252 0.44 16.77 -7.49
N GLU A 253 -0.62 15.98 -7.59
CA GLU A 253 -1.41 15.76 -8.82
C GLU A 253 -2.80 16.38 -8.70
#